data_AF-A0A4R7DY74-F1
#
_entry.id   AF-A0A4R7DY74-F1
#
_cell.length_a   1.000
_cell.length_b   1.000
_cell.length_c   1.000
_cell.angle_alpha   90.00
_cell.angle_beta   90.00
_cell.angle_gamma   90.00
#
_symmetry.space_group_name_H-M   'P 1'
#
loop_
_entity.id
_entity.type
_entity.pdbx_description
1 polymer ?
#
loop_
_entity_poly.entity_id
_entity_poly.type
_entity_poly.pdbx_seq_one_letter_code
_entity_poly.pdbx_strand_id
1 'polypeptide(L)'
;MELSSKDIKVYKSNHKELKNKFKNEFMKISHENIIFEAIKEIYMVEIDFMKGPEFEVMCYPDFSYKSNIEKNIKDKFENHWLNQGTFSWFKWCIEDVLKKNDSKHLYWYSEPSYANMLRRTSDENYNHTIYFILIQFEKNKYHDLFTFEGDIHPFIKELKSQIQWEYDYKRKKYDEIFRRTIGKVNKFLYDNFDHLNIISTLQYEGSANKGSLIYIGENKNNDLLLEFIKPIELKSHTEIRKLLQMTNDKYSLIINDDYKIIGIGSINNYKNQKRIVFSGHFHWKYYNEGELVFSCIKSLPILPLNLSKKENNTIEEKLELVFDKEYSYDTLSKIINSAKKQNHGTMVVITENAEAESKRLENSGICINPIEIDEDITNCISEIDGAILLDPFGICHQIGVILDGNSSIEGDSSRGARYNSGLRYGQFLKNENVNFIIIIISEDNYTDIFTPYNKVFQ
;
A
#
# COMPACT_ATOMS: atom_id res chain seq x y z
N MET A 1 -33.38 20.61 -17.32
CA MET A 1 -32.74 20.65 -18.65
C MET A 1 -32.03 19.32 -18.86
N GLU A 2 -32.30 18.60 -19.94
CA GLU A 2 -31.54 17.39 -20.29
C GLU A 2 -30.10 17.78 -20.65
N LEU A 3 -29.13 17.26 -19.91
CA LEU A 3 -27.70 17.46 -20.18
C LEU A 3 -27.37 16.96 -21.59
N SER A 4 -26.67 17.78 -22.38
CA SER A 4 -26.33 17.42 -23.75
C SER A 4 -25.41 16.19 -23.79
N SER A 5 -25.50 15.39 -24.87
CA SER A 5 -24.66 14.21 -25.07
C SER A 5 -23.15 14.50 -25.10
N LYS A 6 -22.76 15.76 -25.30
CA LYS A 6 -21.37 16.27 -25.25
C LYS A 6 -20.89 16.46 -23.82
N ASP A 7 -21.73 17.02 -22.96
CA ASP A 7 -21.40 17.28 -21.55
C ASP A 7 -21.24 15.95 -20.79
N ILE A 8 -22.14 14.98 -21.03
CA ILE A 8 -22.06 13.63 -20.45
C ILE A 8 -20.75 12.92 -20.83
N LYS A 9 -20.21 13.12 -22.05
CA LYS A 9 -18.93 12.55 -22.48
C LYS A 9 -17.74 13.17 -21.75
N VAL A 10 -17.73 14.49 -21.55
CA VAL A 10 -16.67 15.20 -20.80
C VAL A 10 -16.67 14.77 -19.34
N TYR A 11 -17.85 14.70 -18.71
CA TYR A 11 -17.97 14.26 -17.31
C TYR A 11 -17.61 12.79 -17.10
N LYS A 12 -18.00 11.89 -18.01
CA LYS A 12 -17.58 10.47 -17.97
C LYS A 12 -16.07 10.29 -18.18
N SER A 13 -15.46 11.07 -19.07
CA SER A 13 -14.01 11.06 -19.27
C SER A 13 -13.27 11.52 -18.01
N ASN A 14 -13.72 12.62 -17.40
CA ASN A 14 -13.16 13.16 -16.16
C ASN A 14 -13.36 12.19 -14.97
N HIS A 15 -14.48 11.47 -14.90
CA HIS A 15 -14.74 10.49 -13.85
C HIS A 15 -13.85 9.25 -13.94
N LYS A 16 -13.63 8.70 -15.14
CA LYS A 16 -12.71 7.58 -15.33
C LYS A 16 -11.28 7.98 -14.98
N GLU A 17 -10.86 9.16 -15.40
CA GLU A 17 -9.55 9.72 -15.04
C GLU A 17 -9.42 9.91 -13.52
N LEU A 18 -10.46 10.45 -12.88
CA LEU A 18 -10.55 10.62 -11.44
C LEU A 18 -10.43 9.28 -10.70
N LYS A 19 -11.20 8.26 -11.09
CA LYS A 19 -11.11 6.90 -10.52
C LYS A 19 -9.71 6.31 -10.67
N ASN A 20 -9.12 6.42 -11.85
CA ASN A 20 -7.76 5.93 -12.09
C ASN A 20 -6.72 6.65 -11.24
N LYS A 21 -6.87 7.95 -11.02
CA LYS A 21 -6.00 8.72 -10.11
C LYS A 21 -6.19 8.25 -8.67
N PHE A 22 -7.42 8.12 -8.19
CA PHE A 22 -7.71 7.59 -6.84
C PHE A 22 -7.13 6.20 -6.64
N LYS A 23 -7.30 5.32 -7.64
CA LYS A 23 -6.67 4.00 -7.68
C LYS A 23 -5.15 4.11 -7.53
N ASN A 24 -4.49 4.88 -8.39
CA ASN A 24 -3.04 5.03 -8.37
C ASN A 24 -2.50 5.63 -7.07
N GLU A 25 -3.24 6.53 -6.41
CA GLU A 25 -2.83 7.13 -5.15
C GLU A 25 -3.05 6.16 -3.96
N PHE A 26 -4.19 5.48 -3.88
CA PHE A 26 -4.43 4.50 -2.81
C PHE A 26 -3.52 3.27 -2.92
N MET A 27 -3.12 2.88 -4.14
CA MET A 27 -2.07 1.87 -4.39
C MET A 27 -0.71 2.23 -3.78
N LYS A 28 -0.48 3.47 -3.33
CA LYS A 28 0.76 3.85 -2.63
C LYS A 28 0.71 3.55 -1.13
N ILE A 29 -0.50 3.44 -0.55
CA ILE A 29 -0.73 3.21 0.89
C ILE A 29 -0.85 1.71 1.19
N SER A 30 -1.26 0.93 0.20
CA SER A 30 -1.28 -0.52 0.24
C SER A 30 -0.66 -1.02 -1.06
N HIS A 31 0.29 -1.96 -1.00
CA HIS A 31 0.94 -2.51 -2.20
C HIS A 31 -0.07 -3.06 -3.21
N GLU A 32 -1.25 -3.43 -2.73
CA GLU A 32 -2.39 -3.84 -3.53
C GLU A 32 -3.50 -2.80 -3.54
N ASN A 33 -4.42 -2.95 -4.48
CA ASN A 33 -5.52 -2.03 -4.67
C ASN A 33 -6.63 -2.19 -3.61
N ILE A 34 -6.30 -2.75 -2.44
CA ILE A 34 -7.25 -3.19 -1.41
C ILE A 34 -8.17 -2.06 -0.98
N ILE A 35 -7.64 -0.84 -0.82
CA ILE A 35 -8.50 0.29 -0.46
C ILE A 35 -9.58 0.53 -1.52
N PHE A 36 -9.21 0.41 -2.80
CA PHE A 36 -10.12 0.55 -3.91
C PHE A 36 -11.07 -0.64 -4.06
N GLU A 37 -10.72 -1.84 -3.58
CA GLU A 37 -11.64 -3.00 -3.57
C GLU A 37 -12.82 -2.80 -2.60
N ALA A 38 -12.60 -2.04 -1.53
CA ALA A 38 -13.67 -1.61 -0.63
C ALA A 38 -14.54 -0.51 -1.24
N ILE A 39 -14.02 0.26 -2.21
CA ILE A 39 -14.74 1.36 -2.86
C ILE A 39 -15.76 0.79 -3.83
N LYS A 40 -17.03 1.10 -3.58
CA LYS A 40 -18.12 0.85 -4.50
C LYS A 40 -18.13 1.85 -5.65
N GLU A 41 -18.08 3.14 -5.31
CA GLU A 41 -18.22 4.23 -6.26
C GLU A 41 -17.57 5.51 -5.71
N ILE A 42 -17.11 6.38 -6.61
CA ILE A 42 -16.57 7.69 -6.29
C ILE A 42 -17.44 8.72 -7.01
N TYR A 43 -18.07 9.60 -6.24
CA TYR A 43 -18.90 10.66 -6.76
C TYR A 43 -18.18 12.00 -6.69
N MET A 44 -18.29 12.79 -7.74
CA MET A 44 -18.00 14.22 -7.71
C MET A 44 -19.32 14.95 -7.45
N VAL A 45 -19.40 15.67 -6.34
CA VAL A 45 -20.56 16.46 -5.96
C VAL A 45 -20.25 17.93 -6.18
N GLU A 46 -21.12 18.57 -6.92
CA GLU A 46 -21.13 19.99 -7.26
C GLU A 46 -22.37 20.61 -6.62
N ILE A 47 -22.16 21.69 -5.87
CA ILE A 47 -23.24 22.50 -5.31
C ILE A 47 -23.11 23.90 -5.90
N ASP A 48 -24.03 24.24 -6.79
CA ASP A 48 -24.12 25.54 -7.44
C ASP A 48 -25.06 26.44 -6.66
N PHE A 49 -24.51 27.42 -5.96
CA PHE A 49 -25.29 28.46 -5.29
C PHE A 49 -25.57 29.59 -6.28
N MET A 50 -26.85 29.86 -6.49
CA MET A 50 -27.36 30.95 -7.33
C MET A 50 -27.58 32.22 -6.48
N LYS A 51 -27.94 33.34 -7.11
CA LYS A 51 -28.32 34.57 -6.40
C LYS A 51 -29.53 34.29 -5.49
N GLY A 52 -29.36 34.41 -4.18
CA GLY A 52 -30.41 34.16 -3.18
C GLY A 52 -30.28 32.79 -2.50
N PRO A 53 -31.39 32.22 -1.95
CA PRO A 53 -31.37 30.92 -1.27
C PRO A 53 -31.37 29.71 -2.21
N GLU A 54 -31.37 29.96 -3.52
CA GLU A 54 -31.47 28.92 -4.53
C GLU A 54 -30.11 28.26 -4.75
N PHE A 55 -30.10 26.93 -4.77
CA PHE A 55 -28.94 26.15 -5.11
C PHE A 55 -29.34 24.84 -5.80
N GLU A 56 -28.45 24.34 -6.64
CA GLU A 56 -28.55 23.04 -7.27
C GLU A 56 -27.46 22.12 -6.75
N VAL A 57 -27.81 20.84 -6.55
CA VAL A 57 -26.87 19.79 -6.16
C VAL A 57 -26.80 18.83 -7.33
N MET A 58 -25.60 18.68 -7.88
CA MET A 58 -25.31 17.77 -8.98
C MET A 58 -24.26 16.76 -8.52
N CYS A 59 -24.53 15.47 -8.75
CA CYS A 59 -23.66 14.38 -8.39
C CYS A 59 -23.33 13.54 -9.63
N TYR A 60 -22.04 13.35 -9.87
CA TYR A 60 -21.50 12.66 -11.05
C TYR A 60 -20.71 11.44 -10.61
N PRO A 61 -20.75 10.33 -11.37
CA PRO A 61 -21.43 10.12 -12.65
C PRO A 61 -22.94 9.85 -12.48
N ASP A 62 -23.70 10.09 -13.55
CA ASP A 62 -25.16 10.00 -13.56
C ASP A 62 -25.66 8.54 -13.49
N PHE A 63 -26.05 8.06 -12.30
CA PHE A 63 -26.56 6.71 -12.03
C PHE A 63 -27.82 6.74 -11.15
N SER A 64 -28.60 5.65 -11.10
CA SER A 64 -29.87 5.57 -10.35
C SER A 64 -29.78 5.86 -8.84
N TYR A 65 -28.60 5.70 -8.21
CA TYR A 65 -28.37 5.99 -6.78
C TYR A 65 -28.17 7.49 -6.46
N LYS A 66 -28.00 8.32 -7.50
CA LYS A 66 -27.74 9.77 -7.45
C LYS A 66 -28.88 10.56 -6.81
N SER A 67 -30.13 10.22 -7.17
CA SER A 67 -31.32 10.97 -6.75
C SER A 67 -31.47 11.05 -5.24
N ASN A 68 -31.06 10.01 -4.51
CA ASN A 68 -31.09 10.00 -3.06
C ASN A 68 -30.00 10.89 -2.46
N ILE A 69 -28.76 10.83 -2.97
CA ILE A 69 -27.66 11.66 -2.44
C ILE A 69 -27.97 13.14 -2.68
N GLU A 70 -28.34 13.51 -3.89
CA GLU A 70 -28.68 14.89 -4.25
C GLU A 70 -29.86 15.42 -3.44
N LYS A 71 -30.95 14.65 -3.38
CA LYS A 71 -32.14 15.03 -2.61
C LYS A 71 -31.81 15.22 -1.14
N ASN A 72 -31.08 14.31 -0.53
CA ASN A 72 -30.79 14.40 0.91
C ASN A 72 -29.85 15.57 1.24
N ILE A 73 -28.85 15.85 0.39
CA ILE A 73 -28.01 17.05 0.53
C ILE A 73 -28.89 18.28 0.41
N LYS A 74 -29.75 18.34 -0.62
CA LYS A 74 -30.67 19.45 -0.85
C LYS A 74 -31.60 19.68 0.34
N ASP A 75 -32.33 18.65 0.77
CA ASP A 75 -33.25 18.68 1.90
C ASP A 75 -32.52 19.16 3.18
N LYS A 76 -31.29 18.69 3.43
CA LYS A 76 -30.53 19.08 4.61
C LYS A 76 -30.05 20.54 4.55
N PHE A 77 -29.60 21.00 3.38
CA PHE A 77 -29.11 22.36 3.19
C PHE A 77 -30.24 23.38 3.24
N GLU A 78 -31.40 23.07 2.66
CA GLU A 78 -32.61 23.91 2.73
C GLU A 78 -33.09 24.10 4.17
N ASN A 79 -33.21 23.00 4.94
CA ASN A 79 -33.67 23.03 6.33
C ASN A 79 -32.73 23.78 7.30
N HIS A 80 -31.48 24.00 6.90
CA HIS A 80 -30.46 24.66 7.73
C HIS A 80 -29.81 25.85 7.03
N TRP A 81 -30.50 26.46 6.06
CA TRP A 81 -30.02 27.58 5.24
C TRP A 81 -29.59 28.82 6.05
N LEU A 82 -30.18 29.06 7.21
CA LEU A 82 -29.84 30.22 8.05
C LEU A 82 -28.48 30.07 8.78
N ASN A 83 -27.90 28.86 8.82
CA ASN A 83 -26.69 28.55 9.59
C ASN A 83 -25.40 28.38 8.75
N GLN A 84 -25.41 28.67 7.44
CA GLN A 84 -24.24 28.36 6.59
C GLN A 84 -23.03 29.29 6.81
N GLY A 85 -21.92 29.01 6.14
CA GLY A 85 -20.73 29.91 6.12
C GLY A 85 -19.60 29.53 7.06
N THR A 86 -19.72 28.37 7.71
CA THR A 86 -18.58 27.75 8.37
C THR A 86 -18.33 26.37 7.76
N PHE A 87 -17.05 26.01 7.70
CA PHE A 87 -16.64 24.64 7.38
C PHE A 87 -17.33 23.62 8.31
N SER A 88 -17.48 23.97 9.59
CA SER A 88 -18.16 23.16 10.60
C SER A 88 -19.63 22.88 10.27
N TRP A 89 -20.37 23.86 9.77
CA TRP A 89 -21.77 23.67 9.35
C TRP A 89 -21.87 22.71 8.16
N PHE A 90 -21.04 22.91 7.14
CA PHE A 90 -21.02 22.04 5.96
C PHE A 90 -20.68 20.59 6.35
N LYS A 91 -19.62 20.42 7.12
CA LYS A 91 -19.19 19.12 7.67
C LYS A 91 -20.34 18.42 8.39
N TRP A 92 -21.04 19.15 9.26
CA TRP A 92 -22.19 18.62 9.99
C TRP A 92 -23.34 18.22 9.07
N CYS A 93 -23.69 19.04 8.07
CA CYS A 93 -24.74 18.72 7.11
C CYS A 93 -24.40 17.45 6.31
N ILE A 94 -23.17 17.36 5.79
CA ILE A 94 -22.74 16.19 5.03
C ILE A 94 -22.72 14.95 5.91
N GLU A 95 -22.13 14.98 7.11
CA GLU A 95 -22.09 13.82 8.00
C GLU A 95 -23.48 13.32 8.42
N ASP A 96 -24.46 14.19 8.62
CA ASP A 96 -25.86 13.79 8.92
C ASP A 96 -26.50 13.07 7.72
N VAL A 97 -26.30 13.59 6.51
CA VAL A 97 -26.78 12.97 5.27
C VAL A 97 -26.17 11.58 5.10
N LEU A 98 -24.88 11.43 5.34
CA LEU A 98 -24.18 10.15 5.21
C LEU A 98 -24.60 9.12 6.27
N LYS A 99 -25.00 9.56 7.48
CA LYS A 99 -25.48 8.67 8.55
C LYS A 99 -26.87 8.10 8.29
N LYS A 100 -27.75 8.88 7.64
CA LYS A 100 -29.17 8.49 7.44
C LYS A 100 -29.39 7.52 6.28
N ASN A 101 -28.47 7.46 5.34
CA ASN A 101 -28.79 6.94 4.01
C ASN A 101 -28.50 5.48 3.76
N ASP A 102 -27.77 4.79 4.62
CA ASP A 102 -27.31 3.47 4.23
C ASP A 102 -26.84 2.56 5.37
N SER A 103 -27.57 1.46 5.59
CA SER A 103 -27.09 0.41 6.49
C SER A 103 -25.99 -0.44 5.87
N LYS A 104 -25.87 -0.44 4.53
CA LYS A 104 -24.94 -1.29 3.76
C LYS A 104 -23.69 -0.57 3.28
N HIS A 105 -23.71 0.75 3.22
CA HIS A 105 -22.58 1.53 2.71
C HIS A 105 -22.02 2.48 3.77
N LEU A 106 -20.72 2.76 3.64
CA LEU A 106 -20.01 3.77 4.42
C LEU A 106 -19.49 4.84 3.46
N TYR A 107 -19.43 6.09 3.91
CA TYR A 107 -19.04 7.19 3.06
C TYR A 107 -17.90 8.01 3.65
N TRP A 108 -16.93 8.35 2.82
CA TRP A 108 -15.94 9.40 3.07
C TRP A 108 -16.21 10.58 2.17
N TYR A 109 -15.85 11.79 2.60
CA TYR A 109 -15.94 12.98 1.76
C TYR A 109 -14.66 13.79 1.85
N SER A 110 -14.32 14.50 0.77
CA SER A 110 -13.22 15.45 0.80
C SER A 110 -13.65 16.79 1.37
N GLU A 111 -12.74 17.50 2.02
CA GLU A 111 -12.97 18.90 2.39
C GLU A 111 -13.01 19.78 1.13
N PRO A 112 -14.07 20.59 0.93
CA PRO A 112 -14.05 21.61 -0.11
C PRO A 112 -13.01 22.67 0.22
N SER A 113 -12.45 23.33 -0.79
CA SER A 113 -11.39 24.30 -0.53
C SER A 113 -11.87 25.50 0.28
N TYR A 114 -10.97 25.99 1.13
CA TYR A 114 -11.24 27.14 2.00
C TYR A 114 -11.62 28.40 1.19
N ALA A 115 -11.08 28.57 -0.02
CA ALA A 115 -11.45 29.65 -0.93
C ALA A 115 -12.89 29.52 -1.47
N ASN A 116 -13.38 28.30 -1.68
CA ASN A 116 -14.76 28.04 -2.09
C ASN A 116 -15.74 28.21 -0.90
N MET A 117 -15.28 28.02 0.34
CA MET A 117 -16.10 28.15 1.55
C MET A 117 -16.16 29.55 2.16
N LEU A 118 -15.06 30.31 2.10
CA LEU A 118 -15.00 31.68 2.61
C LEU A 118 -15.77 32.68 1.74
N ARG A 119 -16.25 32.28 0.57
CA ARG A 119 -17.28 33.04 -0.16
C ARG A 119 -18.59 32.93 0.57
N ARG A 120 -18.69 33.59 1.72
CA ARG A 120 -19.99 33.97 2.26
C ARG A 120 -19.91 35.39 2.80
N THR A 121 -21.07 36.05 2.82
CA THR A 121 -21.48 37.03 3.83
C THR A 121 -21.47 38.54 3.54
N SER A 122 -21.16 39.03 2.34
CA SER A 122 -21.37 40.48 2.04
C SER A 122 -22.02 40.84 0.71
N ASP A 123 -22.23 39.90 -0.22
CA ASP A 123 -22.90 40.20 -1.49
C ASP A 123 -23.81 39.03 -1.88
N GLU A 124 -25.12 39.24 -1.79
CA GLU A 124 -26.18 38.35 -2.33
C GLU A 124 -26.14 38.25 -3.88
N ASN A 125 -25.09 38.78 -4.50
CA ASN A 125 -24.98 39.07 -5.93
C ASN A 125 -24.07 38.12 -6.71
N TYR A 126 -23.43 37.11 -6.09
CA TYR A 126 -22.47 36.25 -6.77
C TYR A 126 -22.81 34.77 -6.68
N ASN A 127 -22.86 34.13 -7.85
CA ASN A 127 -22.90 32.68 -7.95
C ASN A 127 -21.55 32.11 -7.49
N HIS A 128 -21.59 31.03 -6.72
CA HIS A 128 -20.39 30.28 -6.39
C HIS A 128 -20.69 28.79 -6.37
N THR A 129 -19.66 28.02 -6.69
CA THR A 129 -19.77 26.57 -6.80
C THR A 129 -18.85 25.91 -5.80
N ILE A 130 -19.38 24.93 -5.09
CA ILE A 130 -18.59 24.08 -4.20
C ILE A 130 -18.45 22.71 -4.85
N TYR A 131 -17.21 22.23 -4.93
CA TYR A 131 -16.90 20.88 -5.38
C TYR A 131 -16.35 20.05 -4.22
N PHE A 132 -16.81 18.81 -4.09
CA PHE A 132 -16.21 17.82 -3.20
C PHE A 132 -16.39 16.39 -3.75
N ILE A 133 -15.58 15.46 -3.28
CA ILE A 133 -15.70 14.04 -3.59
C ILE A 133 -16.45 13.35 -2.48
N LEU A 134 -17.29 12.41 -2.86
CA LEU A 134 -17.87 11.43 -1.96
C LEU A 134 -17.42 10.04 -2.39
N ILE A 135 -16.70 9.34 -1.52
CA ILE A 135 -16.27 7.96 -1.73
C ILE A 135 -17.25 7.06 -0.99
N GLN A 136 -17.94 6.20 -1.73
CA GLN A 136 -18.84 5.20 -1.19
C GLN A 136 -18.11 3.86 -1.08
N PHE A 137 -18.17 3.26 0.10
CA PHE A 137 -17.60 1.95 0.40
C PHE A 137 -18.72 0.93 0.66
N GLU A 138 -18.50 -0.31 0.25
CA GLU A 138 -19.29 -1.45 0.75
C GLU A 138 -18.91 -1.69 2.21
N LYS A 139 -19.86 -1.54 3.14
CA LYS A 139 -19.56 -1.50 4.59
C LYS A 139 -18.93 -2.80 5.09
N ASN A 140 -19.43 -3.96 4.66
CA ASN A 140 -18.87 -5.25 5.06
C ASN A 140 -17.43 -5.40 4.57
N LYS A 141 -17.17 -5.13 3.27
CA LYS A 141 -15.81 -5.16 2.72
C LYS A 141 -14.87 -4.17 3.42
N TYR A 142 -15.36 -2.97 3.71
CA TYR A 142 -14.60 -1.96 4.44
C TYR A 142 -14.16 -2.48 5.81
N HIS A 143 -15.08 -3.09 6.57
CA HIS A 143 -14.72 -3.69 7.86
C HIS A 143 -13.79 -4.89 7.67
N ASP A 144 -14.08 -5.81 6.75
CA ASP A 144 -13.27 -7.00 6.52
C ASP A 144 -11.82 -6.68 6.16
N LEU A 145 -11.60 -5.64 5.34
CA LEU A 145 -10.28 -5.23 4.84
C LEU A 145 -9.50 -4.31 5.78
N PHE A 146 -10.19 -3.48 6.56
CA PHE A 146 -9.54 -2.44 7.38
C PHE A 146 -9.60 -2.71 8.88
N THR A 147 -10.21 -3.81 9.33
CA THR A 147 -10.23 -4.17 10.75
C THR A 147 -8.88 -4.73 11.19
N PHE A 148 -8.32 -4.13 12.23
CA PHE A 148 -7.05 -4.43 12.86
C PHE A 148 -7.30 -4.52 14.38
N GLU A 149 -6.99 -5.66 14.99
CA GLU A 149 -7.25 -5.88 16.43
C GLU A 149 -8.69 -5.60 16.88
N GLY A 150 -9.66 -6.00 16.05
CA GLY A 150 -11.09 -5.87 16.34
C GLY A 150 -11.69 -4.47 16.11
N ASP A 151 -10.92 -3.52 15.61
CA ASP A 151 -11.40 -2.17 15.26
C ASP A 151 -10.79 -1.68 13.94
N ILE A 152 -11.32 -0.63 13.31
CA ILE A 152 -10.73 -0.06 12.09
C ILE A 152 -9.31 0.46 12.37
N HIS A 153 -8.38 0.10 11.49
CA HIS A 153 -6.97 0.47 11.59
C HIS A 153 -6.80 1.97 11.87
N PRO A 154 -5.96 2.38 12.85
CA PRO A 154 -5.84 3.78 13.27
C PRO A 154 -5.53 4.75 12.13
N PHE A 155 -4.65 4.33 11.21
CA PHE A 155 -4.36 5.12 10.01
C PHE A 155 -5.60 5.35 9.14
N ILE A 156 -6.44 4.33 8.92
CA ILE A 156 -7.65 4.44 8.08
C ILE A 156 -8.68 5.37 8.74
N LYS A 157 -8.80 5.34 10.07
CA LYS A 157 -9.64 6.27 10.83
C LYS A 157 -9.21 7.72 10.64
N GLU A 158 -7.91 8.00 10.77
CA GLU A 158 -7.37 9.35 10.61
C GLU A 158 -7.38 9.80 9.15
N LEU A 159 -7.09 8.91 8.21
CA LEU A 159 -7.04 9.21 6.77
C LEU A 159 -8.36 9.81 6.27
N LYS A 160 -9.50 9.27 6.73
CA LYS A 160 -10.84 9.81 6.44
C LYS A 160 -10.95 11.31 6.68
N SER A 161 -10.23 11.84 7.68
CA SER A 161 -10.29 13.26 8.06
C SER A 161 -9.30 14.16 7.31
N GLN A 162 -8.36 13.59 6.56
CA GLN A 162 -7.22 14.33 5.97
C GLN A 162 -7.34 14.54 4.45
N ILE A 163 -8.45 14.16 3.83
CA ILE A 163 -8.65 14.26 2.38
C ILE A 163 -8.99 15.71 2.00
N GLN A 164 -7.97 16.55 1.79
CA GLN A 164 -8.11 17.93 1.32
C GLN A 164 -7.82 18.04 -0.18
N TRP A 165 -8.86 18.00 -1.00
CA TRP A 165 -8.67 17.64 -2.40
C TRP A 165 -8.08 18.76 -3.27
N GLU A 166 -8.53 20.02 -3.16
CA GLU A 166 -8.03 21.08 -4.06
C GLU A 166 -6.55 21.43 -3.81
N TYR A 167 -6.11 21.35 -2.56
CA TYR A 167 -4.73 21.63 -2.18
C TYR A 167 -3.78 20.50 -2.62
N ASP A 168 -4.19 19.26 -2.36
CA ASP A 168 -3.37 18.07 -2.68
C ASP A 168 -3.38 17.76 -4.20
N TYR A 169 -4.47 18.07 -4.91
CA TYR A 169 -4.60 17.93 -6.38
C TYR A 169 -3.62 18.82 -7.15
N LYS A 170 -3.38 20.06 -6.70
CA LYS A 170 -2.44 20.99 -7.35
C LYS A 170 -0.97 20.72 -6.97
N ARG A 171 -0.70 20.11 -5.80
CA ARG A 171 0.67 19.96 -5.25
C ARG A 171 1.31 18.57 -5.36
N LYS A 172 0.62 17.55 -5.88
CA LYS A 172 1.21 16.24 -6.28
C LYS A 172 2.15 15.57 -5.25
N LYS A 173 1.84 15.60 -3.94
CA LYS A 173 2.69 14.92 -2.94
C LYS A 173 1.87 14.19 -1.89
N TYR A 174 1.40 12.97 -2.23
CA TYR A 174 0.62 12.11 -1.33
C TYR A 174 1.43 11.60 -0.12
N ASP A 175 2.77 11.61 -0.21
CA ASP A 175 3.65 11.49 0.96
C ASP A 175 3.19 12.42 2.10
N GLU A 176 2.62 13.58 1.76
CA GLU A 176 2.07 14.51 2.72
C GLU A 176 0.75 14.05 3.35
N ILE A 177 -0.18 13.41 2.61
CA ILE A 177 -1.42 12.87 3.19
C ILE A 177 -1.10 11.78 4.21
N PHE A 178 -0.20 10.86 3.84
CA PHE A 178 0.23 9.83 4.77
C PHE A 178 0.99 10.44 5.96
N ARG A 179 1.95 11.34 5.74
CA ARG A 179 2.68 12.02 6.83
C ARG A 179 1.74 12.80 7.75
N ARG A 180 0.78 13.56 7.22
CA ARG A 180 -0.24 14.30 7.99
C ARG A 180 -1.10 13.34 8.81
N THR A 181 -1.54 12.23 8.20
CA THR A 181 -2.33 11.19 8.87
C THR A 181 -1.53 10.54 9.99
N ILE A 182 -0.26 10.18 9.74
CA ILE A 182 0.64 9.69 10.78
C ILE A 182 0.86 10.72 11.88
N GLY A 183 0.99 12.00 11.58
CA GLY A 183 1.15 13.02 12.62
C GLY A 183 -0.04 13.12 13.57
N LYS A 184 -1.24 12.74 13.12
CA LYS A 184 -2.42 12.59 13.98
C LYS A 184 -2.39 11.30 14.80
N VAL A 185 -1.86 10.21 14.23
CA VAL A 185 -1.69 8.93 14.93
C VAL A 185 -0.58 9.01 15.98
N ASN A 186 0.56 9.60 15.64
CA ASN A 186 1.75 9.69 16.47
C ASN A 186 2.68 10.83 16.03
N LYS A 187 2.83 11.84 16.90
CA LYS A 187 3.71 12.99 16.69
C LYS A 187 5.19 12.63 16.50
N PHE A 188 5.70 11.65 17.27
CA PHE A 188 7.09 11.19 17.15
C PHE A 188 7.41 10.76 15.72
N LEU A 189 6.51 10.01 15.07
CA LEU A 189 6.72 9.55 13.71
C LEU A 189 6.72 10.71 12.72
N TYR A 190 5.83 11.69 12.87
CA TYR A 190 5.78 12.85 12.00
C TYR A 190 7.07 13.68 12.08
N ASP A 191 7.55 13.95 13.29
CA ASP A 191 8.74 14.78 13.51
C ASP A 191 10.03 14.06 13.06
N ASN A 192 10.05 12.72 13.04
CA ASN A 192 11.27 11.93 12.83
C ASN A 192 11.25 11.04 11.57
N PHE A 193 10.20 11.08 10.75
CA PHE A 193 10.05 10.20 9.58
C PHE A 193 11.26 10.24 8.64
N ASP A 194 11.74 11.44 8.32
CA ASP A 194 12.89 11.62 7.42
C ASP A 194 14.18 11.08 8.02
N HIS A 195 14.36 11.19 9.34
CA HIS A 195 15.51 10.59 10.03
C HIS A 195 15.47 9.07 9.97
N LEU A 196 14.30 8.46 10.18
CA LEU A 196 14.12 7.01 10.07
C LEU A 196 14.42 6.52 8.64
N ASN A 197 13.94 7.25 7.63
CA ASN A 197 14.26 6.94 6.23
C ASN A 197 15.76 7.01 5.96
N ILE A 198 16.43 8.09 6.34
CA ILE A 198 17.88 8.23 6.13
C ILE A 198 18.65 7.12 6.86
N ILE A 199 18.30 6.82 8.12
CA ILE A 199 18.93 5.73 8.86
C ILE A 199 18.75 4.40 8.12
N SER A 200 17.55 4.12 7.58
CA SER A 200 17.28 2.87 6.85
C SER A 200 18.09 2.70 5.57
N THR A 201 18.59 3.78 4.94
CA THR A 201 19.43 3.68 3.74
C THR A 201 20.90 3.39 4.04
N LEU A 202 21.36 3.63 5.28
CA LEU A 202 22.78 3.52 5.61
C LEU A 202 23.23 2.06 5.72
N GLN A 203 24.36 1.75 5.08
CA GLN A 203 25.09 0.50 5.26
C GLN A 203 26.18 0.68 6.34
N TYR A 204 26.61 -0.42 6.93
CA TYR A 204 27.77 -0.45 7.82
C TYR A 204 28.56 -1.73 7.52
N GLU A 205 29.85 -1.59 7.22
CA GLU A 205 30.73 -2.72 6.84
C GLU A 205 30.12 -3.61 5.73
N GLY A 206 29.47 -2.98 4.74
CA GLY A 206 28.81 -3.66 3.61
C GLY A 206 27.47 -4.32 3.95
N SER A 207 27.07 -4.38 5.23
CA SER A 207 25.82 -5.00 5.65
C SER A 207 24.64 -4.01 5.66
N ALA A 208 23.48 -4.50 5.19
CA ALA A 208 22.22 -3.77 5.24
C ALA A 208 21.84 -3.40 6.68
N ASN A 209 21.03 -2.34 6.83
CA ASN A 209 20.61 -1.90 8.15
C ASN A 209 19.63 -2.90 8.77
N LYS A 210 20.05 -3.50 9.89
CA LYS A 210 19.23 -4.37 10.74
C LYS A 210 19.36 -3.87 12.18
N GLY A 211 18.25 -3.85 12.89
CA GLY A 211 18.22 -3.41 14.29
C GLY A 211 16.90 -2.74 14.66
N SER A 212 16.81 -2.22 15.88
CA SER A 212 15.58 -1.57 16.32
C SER A 212 15.81 -0.38 17.24
N LEU A 213 14.81 0.51 17.25
CA LEU A 213 14.64 1.62 18.19
C LEU A 213 13.32 1.43 18.95
N ILE A 214 13.26 1.80 20.21
CA ILE A 214 12.05 1.84 21.01
C ILE A 214 11.86 3.25 21.55
N TYR A 215 10.73 3.87 21.21
CA TYR A 215 10.32 5.16 21.77
C TYR A 215 9.43 4.92 22.99
N ILE A 216 9.92 5.33 24.16
CA ILE A 216 9.25 5.11 25.46
C ILE A 216 8.35 6.27 25.88
N GLY A 217 8.45 7.42 25.20
CA GLY A 217 7.72 8.63 25.58
C GLY A 217 7.89 8.96 27.08
N GLU A 218 6.81 9.43 27.71
CA GLU A 218 6.78 9.85 29.13
C GLU A 218 6.94 8.70 30.12
N ASN A 219 7.06 7.47 29.62
CA ASN A 219 7.25 6.31 30.46
C ASN A 219 8.67 6.30 31.01
N LYS A 220 8.82 6.68 32.28
CA LYS A 220 10.12 6.75 33.00
C LYS A 220 10.71 5.40 33.40
N ASN A 221 10.26 4.30 32.79
CA ASN A 221 10.79 2.99 33.12
C ASN A 221 12.22 2.89 32.56
N ASN A 222 13.21 3.31 33.35
CA ASN A 222 14.62 3.38 32.96
C ASN A 222 15.34 2.05 33.18
N ASP A 223 14.74 0.93 32.76
CA ASP A 223 15.38 -0.38 32.77
C ASP A 223 16.37 -0.49 31.59
N LEU A 224 17.30 0.46 31.53
CA LEU A 224 18.38 0.45 30.56
C LEU A 224 19.40 -0.60 30.99
N LEU A 225 19.78 -1.45 30.04
CA LEU A 225 20.92 -2.34 30.20
C LEU A 225 22.23 -1.54 30.17
N LEU A 226 22.26 -0.49 29.34
CA LEU A 226 23.41 0.40 29.19
C LEU A 226 22.89 1.81 28.94
N GLU A 227 23.30 2.76 29.78
CA GLU A 227 22.95 4.18 29.67
C GLU A 227 24.09 4.98 29.03
N PHE A 228 23.74 5.87 28.11
CA PHE A 228 24.69 6.79 27.48
C PHE A 228 24.83 8.07 28.31
N ILE A 229 26.07 8.44 28.63
CA ILE A 229 26.38 9.70 29.34
C ILE A 229 25.85 10.92 28.59
N LYS A 230 25.91 10.87 27.25
CA LYS A 230 25.38 11.92 26.37
C LYS A 230 24.29 11.32 25.48
N PRO A 231 23.03 11.76 25.61
CA PRO A 231 21.98 11.35 24.69
C PRO A 231 22.30 11.75 23.24
N ILE A 232 21.93 10.88 22.30
CA ILE A 232 22.24 11.04 20.88
C ILE A 232 20.99 11.47 20.13
N GLU A 233 21.08 12.55 19.36
CA GLU A 233 19.96 13.07 18.58
C GLU A 233 19.69 12.21 17.34
N LEU A 234 18.42 12.06 16.96
CA LEU A 234 18.03 11.28 15.76
C LEU A 234 18.64 11.80 14.45
N LYS A 235 19.11 13.04 14.40
CA LYS A 235 19.83 13.61 13.25
C LYS A 235 21.26 13.04 13.10
N SER A 236 21.83 12.40 14.11
CA SER A 236 23.15 11.76 14.08
C SER A 236 23.10 10.40 13.36
N HIS A 237 22.64 10.37 12.10
CA HIS A 237 22.29 9.12 11.40
C HIS A 237 23.41 8.08 11.35
N THR A 238 24.65 8.52 11.10
CA THR A 238 25.82 7.62 11.00
C THR A 238 26.21 7.01 12.34
N GLU A 239 26.06 7.76 13.43
CA GLU A 239 26.27 7.28 14.80
C GLU A 239 25.21 6.26 15.20
N ILE A 240 23.94 6.57 14.91
CA ILE A 240 22.82 5.65 15.17
C ILE A 240 22.98 4.36 14.39
N ARG A 241 23.38 4.45 13.12
CA ARG A 241 23.65 3.26 12.29
C ARG A 241 24.71 2.36 12.91
N LYS A 242 25.77 2.92 13.49
CA LYS A 242 26.79 2.15 14.23
C LYS A 242 26.18 1.47 15.46
N LEU A 243 25.42 2.22 16.25
CA LEU A 243 24.78 1.70 17.47
C LEU A 243 23.76 0.60 17.20
N LEU A 244 23.05 0.65 16.07
CA LEU A 244 22.12 -0.41 15.67
C LEU A 244 22.81 -1.78 15.54
N GLN A 245 24.13 -1.85 15.33
CA GLN A 245 24.90 -3.11 15.35
C GLN A 245 24.91 -3.81 16.71
N MET A 246 24.62 -3.07 17.79
CA MET A 246 24.54 -3.61 19.14
C MET A 246 23.12 -4.08 19.50
N THR A 247 22.16 -3.94 18.57
CA THR A 247 20.76 -4.35 18.76
C THR A 247 20.49 -5.70 18.10
N ASN A 248 19.50 -6.43 18.62
CA ASN A 248 19.10 -7.73 18.10
C ASN A 248 17.64 -8.02 18.48
N ASP A 249 17.25 -9.30 18.43
CA ASP A 249 15.95 -9.83 18.84
C ASP A 249 15.63 -9.65 20.33
N LYS A 250 16.65 -9.41 21.16
CA LYS A 250 16.52 -9.19 22.62
C LYS A 250 16.70 -7.73 23.04
N TYR A 251 17.53 -6.97 22.33
CA TYR A 251 17.96 -5.63 22.72
C TYR A 251 17.68 -4.58 21.65
N SER A 252 17.33 -3.36 22.09
CA SER A 252 16.98 -2.23 21.23
C SER A 252 17.58 -0.93 21.76
N LEU A 253 17.78 0.07 20.89
CA LEU A 253 18.12 1.43 21.32
C LEU A 253 16.88 2.11 21.88
N ILE A 254 17.02 2.78 23.02
CA ILE A 254 15.89 3.41 23.72
C ILE A 254 15.89 4.91 23.46
N ILE A 255 14.75 5.44 23.03
CA ILE A 255 14.50 6.85 22.71
C ILE A 255 13.55 7.45 23.75
N ASN A 256 13.97 8.54 24.39
CA ASN A 256 13.17 9.29 25.37
C ASN A 256 12.19 10.28 24.71
N ASP A 257 11.42 11.01 25.53
CA ASP A 257 10.49 12.07 25.08
C ASP A 257 11.11 13.17 24.22
N ASP A 258 12.37 13.52 24.46
CA ASP A 258 13.08 14.55 23.70
C ASP A 258 13.58 14.03 22.33
N TYR A 259 13.16 12.83 21.93
CA TYR A 259 13.57 12.16 20.69
C TYR A 259 15.08 11.89 20.63
N LYS A 260 15.69 11.65 21.80
CA LYS A 260 17.11 11.32 21.92
C LYS A 260 17.29 9.87 22.35
N ILE A 261 18.27 9.22 21.78
CA ILE A 261 18.68 7.88 22.18
C ILE A 261 19.49 7.99 23.46
N ILE A 262 19.01 7.35 24.52
CA ILE A 262 19.57 7.41 25.88
C ILE A 262 20.34 6.15 26.28
N GLY A 263 20.23 5.07 25.51
CA GLY A 263 20.89 3.81 25.85
C GLY A 263 20.36 2.60 25.10
N ILE A 264 20.67 1.42 25.64
CA ILE A 264 20.21 0.11 25.17
C ILE A 264 19.32 -0.51 26.25
N GLY A 265 18.21 -1.12 25.85
CA GLY A 265 17.26 -1.78 26.74
C GLY A 265 16.76 -3.12 26.21
N SER A 266 16.22 -3.94 27.11
CA SER A 266 15.61 -5.23 26.79
C SER A 266 14.24 -5.02 26.14
N ILE A 267 14.01 -5.58 24.94
CA ILE A 267 12.73 -5.48 24.22
C ILE A 267 11.56 -5.98 25.09
N ASN A 268 11.78 -7.02 25.89
CA ASN A 268 10.74 -7.58 26.77
C ASN A 268 10.23 -6.57 27.82
N ASN A 269 11.12 -5.71 28.34
CA ASN A 269 10.75 -4.70 29.34
C ASN A 269 9.92 -3.56 28.72
N TYR A 270 10.01 -3.41 27.40
CA TYR A 270 9.33 -2.36 26.64
C TYR A 270 8.37 -2.93 25.59
N LYS A 271 7.85 -4.15 25.78
CA LYS A 271 6.97 -4.82 24.80
C LYS A 271 5.72 -4.02 24.42
N ASN A 272 5.22 -3.21 25.36
CA ASN A 272 4.05 -2.34 25.16
C ASN A 272 4.42 -0.94 24.64
N GLN A 273 5.66 -0.74 24.18
CA GLN A 273 6.14 0.54 23.67
C GLN A 273 6.18 0.56 22.14
N LYS A 274 6.39 1.76 21.60
CA LYS A 274 6.43 2.02 20.17
C LYS A 274 7.80 1.60 19.64
N ARG A 275 7.85 0.64 18.71
CA ARG A 275 9.12 0.07 18.22
C ARG A 275 9.28 0.30 16.72
N ILE A 276 10.45 0.75 16.33
CA ILE A 276 10.89 0.89 14.95
C ILE A 276 11.88 -0.23 14.67
N VAL A 277 11.66 -1.04 13.64
CA VAL A 277 12.54 -2.15 13.27
C VAL A 277 13.07 -1.91 11.87
N PHE A 278 14.39 -1.79 11.72
CA PHE A 278 15.05 -1.76 10.41
C PHE A 278 15.23 -3.20 9.92
N SER A 279 14.67 -3.51 8.75
CA SER A 279 14.62 -4.87 8.19
C SER A 279 15.38 -5.03 6.87
N GLY A 280 15.96 -3.96 6.34
CA GLY A 280 16.73 -3.99 5.11
C GLY A 280 17.11 -2.60 4.63
N HIS A 281 17.76 -2.53 3.46
CA HIS A 281 18.06 -1.25 2.83
C HIS A 281 16.76 -0.52 2.49
N PHE A 282 16.64 0.70 3.01
CA PHE A 282 15.49 1.56 2.81
C PHE A 282 14.15 0.93 3.25
N HIS A 283 14.20 0.01 4.23
CA HIS A 283 13.05 -0.71 4.75
C HIS A 283 13.05 -0.71 6.29
N TRP A 284 11.97 -0.17 6.87
CA TRP A 284 11.71 -0.23 8.31
C TRP A 284 10.24 -0.46 8.62
N LYS A 285 9.94 -0.92 9.83
CA LYS A 285 8.59 -1.25 10.30
C LYS A 285 8.28 -0.52 11.59
N TYR A 286 7.04 -0.10 11.77
CA TYR A 286 6.56 0.52 13.00
C TYR A 286 5.58 -0.41 13.71
N TYR A 287 5.88 -0.70 14.96
CA TYR A 287 5.06 -1.48 15.87
C TYR A 287 4.55 -0.60 17.01
N ASN A 288 3.32 -0.85 17.44
CA ASN A 288 2.74 -0.27 18.65
C ASN A 288 2.19 -1.38 19.52
N GLU A 289 2.65 -1.47 20.76
CA GLU A 289 2.21 -2.50 21.72
C GLU A 289 2.40 -3.94 21.21
N GLY A 290 3.48 -4.17 20.47
CA GLY A 290 3.81 -5.48 19.87
C GLY A 290 3.21 -5.70 18.48
N GLU A 291 2.20 -4.93 18.11
CA GLU A 291 1.48 -5.11 16.85
C GLU A 291 2.06 -4.26 15.71
N LEU A 292 2.16 -4.85 14.51
CA LEU A 292 2.65 -4.13 13.32
C LEU A 292 1.58 -3.15 12.83
N VAL A 293 1.91 -1.86 12.82
CA VAL A 293 0.98 -0.79 12.38
C VAL A 293 1.23 -0.37 10.94
N PHE A 294 2.49 -0.36 10.47
CA PHE A 294 2.84 -0.21 9.06
C PHE A 294 4.31 -0.56 8.80
N SER A 295 4.63 -0.83 7.54
CA SER A 295 6.00 -0.92 7.03
C SER A 295 6.29 0.29 6.15
N CYS A 296 7.55 0.69 6.02
CA CYS A 296 7.98 1.74 5.12
C CYS A 296 9.10 1.20 4.24
N ILE A 297 8.86 1.23 2.93
CA ILE A 297 9.71 0.69 1.88
C ILE A 297 9.99 1.82 0.89
N LYS A 298 11.25 2.20 0.71
CA LYS A 298 11.66 3.26 -0.24
C LYS A 298 10.92 4.58 0.01
N SER A 299 10.83 4.98 1.29
CA SER A 299 10.04 6.12 1.80
C SER A 299 8.53 6.01 1.63
N LEU A 300 8.03 4.95 1.00
CA LEU A 300 6.61 4.68 0.83
C LEU A 300 6.12 3.83 1.99
N PRO A 301 5.15 4.31 2.75
CA PRO A 301 4.58 3.56 3.84
C PRO A 301 3.41 2.71 3.39
N ILE A 302 3.38 1.48 3.89
CA ILE A 302 2.46 0.43 3.53
C ILE A 302 1.79 -0.11 4.78
N LEU A 303 0.46 -0.08 4.78
CA LEU A 303 -0.34 -0.64 5.85
C LEU A 303 -0.27 -2.17 5.86
N PRO A 304 -0.27 -2.81 7.04
CA PRO A 304 -0.48 -4.23 7.20
C PRO A 304 -2.00 -4.43 7.09
N LEU A 305 -2.51 -4.38 5.86
CA LEU A 305 -3.94 -4.59 5.66
C LEU A 305 -4.27 -6.03 6.02
N ASN A 306 -5.16 -6.15 6.99
CA ASN A 306 -5.65 -7.42 7.48
C ASN A 306 -6.59 -7.96 6.42
N LEU A 307 -6.08 -8.80 5.53
CA LEU A 307 -6.94 -9.63 4.71
C LEU A 307 -7.40 -10.76 5.60
N SER A 308 -8.30 -10.41 6.51
CA SER A 308 -8.84 -11.32 7.51
C SER A 308 -9.34 -12.58 6.78
N LYS A 309 -8.49 -13.63 6.80
CA LYS A 309 -8.63 -14.96 6.16
C LYS A 309 -8.14 -15.15 4.70
N LYS A 310 -7.43 -14.24 4.03
CA LYS A 310 -6.97 -14.52 2.65
C LYS A 310 -5.52 -14.22 2.28
N GLU A 311 -4.72 -13.63 3.15
CA GLU A 311 -3.28 -13.42 2.85
C GLU A 311 -2.35 -13.80 4.00
N ASN A 312 -2.61 -14.97 4.57
CA ASN A 312 -1.51 -15.88 4.88
C ASN A 312 -1.55 -17.02 3.88
N ASN A 313 -1.82 -16.73 2.60
CA ASN A 313 -1.62 -17.74 1.57
C ASN A 313 -0.13 -17.98 1.50
N THR A 314 0.30 -19.01 2.19
CA THR A 314 1.64 -19.55 2.10
C THR A 314 1.91 -19.86 0.63
N ILE A 315 3.18 -20.05 0.27
CA ILE A 315 3.53 -20.38 -1.13
C ILE A 315 2.71 -21.58 -1.60
N GLU A 316 2.47 -22.53 -0.70
CA GLU A 316 1.62 -23.70 -0.84
C GLU A 316 0.18 -23.33 -1.23
N GLU A 317 -0.46 -22.39 -0.54
CA GLU A 317 -1.83 -21.97 -0.89
C GLU A 317 -1.90 -21.22 -2.23
N LYS A 318 -0.85 -20.48 -2.62
CA LYS A 318 -0.76 -19.87 -3.96
C LYS A 318 -0.58 -20.95 -5.04
N LEU A 319 0.16 -22.01 -4.73
CA LEU A 319 0.31 -23.18 -5.60
C LEU A 319 -1.02 -23.93 -5.75
N GLU A 320 -1.75 -24.16 -4.66
CA GLU A 320 -3.08 -24.81 -4.65
C GLU A 320 -4.14 -24.06 -5.44
N LEU A 321 -4.05 -22.73 -5.52
CA LEU A 321 -4.98 -21.91 -6.29
C LEU A 321 -4.74 -21.98 -7.80
N VAL A 322 -3.52 -22.32 -8.22
CA VAL A 322 -3.10 -22.26 -9.62
C VAL A 322 -3.00 -23.64 -10.25
N PHE A 323 -2.56 -24.63 -9.49
CA PHE A 323 -2.31 -25.99 -9.96
C PHE A 323 -3.15 -27.01 -9.18
N ASP A 324 -3.52 -28.11 -9.83
CA ASP A 324 -4.33 -29.18 -9.21
C ASP A 324 -3.65 -29.87 -8.00
N LYS A 325 -4.45 -30.43 -7.08
CA LYS A 325 -3.98 -30.98 -5.77
C LYS A 325 -3.04 -32.19 -5.84
N GLU A 326 -2.73 -32.71 -7.02
CA GLU A 326 -1.87 -33.89 -7.20
C GLU A 326 -0.37 -33.54 -7.18
N TYR A 327 -0.02 -32.25 -7.10
CA TYR A 327 1.36 -31.77 -7.18
C TYR A 327 2.09 -31.68 -5.82
N SER A 328 3.42 -31.72 -5.84
CA SER A 328 4.26 -31.68 -4.62
C SER A 328 4.52 -30.25 -4.15
N TYR A 329 3.57 -29.66 -3.43
CA TYR A 329 3.69 -28.28 -2.94
C TYR A 329 4.79 -28.09 -1.88
N ASP A 330 5.13 -29.12 -1.10
CA ASP A 330 6.21 -29.08 -0.12
C ASP A 330 7.58 -28.92 -0.81
N THR A 331 7.82 -29.67 -1.89
CA THR A 331 9.06 -29.57 -2.69
C THR A 331 9.18 -28.18 -3.31
N LEU A 332 8.14 -27.70 -3.99
CA LEU A 332 8.15 -26.37 -4.61
C LEU A 332 8.36 -25.26 -3.58
N SER A 333 7.72 -25.37 -2.41
CA SER A 333 7.87 -24.36 -1.36
C SER A 333 9.27 -24.34 -0.76
N LYS A 334 9.94 -25.50 -0.62
CA LYS A 334 11.36 -25.56 -0.23
C LYS A 334 12.27 -24.90 -1.28
N ILE A 335 12.05 -25.18 -2.56
CA ILE A 335 12.81 -24.55 -3.66
C ILE A 335 12.63 -23.03 -3.62
N ILE A 336 11.40 -22.54 -3.51
CA ILE A 336 11.10 -21.10 -3.49
C ILE A 336 11.71 -20.44 -2.24
N ASN A 337 11.62 -21.09 -1.08
CA ASN A 337 12.22 -20.58 0.15
C ASN A 337 13.75 -20.59 0.08
N SER A 338 14.37 -21.56 -0.61
CA SER A 338 15.80 -21.58 -0.89
C SER A 338 16.19 -20.40 -1.78
N ALA A 339 15.49 -20.20 -2.90
CA ALA A 339 15.71 -19.07 -3.81
C ALA A 339 15.57 -17.71 -3.09
N LYS A 340 14.62 -17.57 -2.16
CA LYS A 340 14.44 -16.33 -1.35
C LYS A 340 15.61 -16.00 -0.43
N LYS A 341 16.48 -16.96 -0.10
CA LYS A 341 17.65 -16.73 0.76
C LYS A 341 18.86 -16.20 -0.03
N GLN A 342 18.79 -16.19 -1.36
CA GLN A 342 19.88 -15.73 -2.21
C GLN A 342 20.12 -14.23 -2.06
N ASN A 343 21.40 -13.83 -2.06
CA ASN A 343 21.79 -12.42 -1.98
C ASN A 343 21.70 -11.69 -3.34
N HIS A 344 21.31 -12.40 -4.39
CA HIS A 344 21.24 -11.92 -5.76
C HIS A 344 19.81 -12.06 -6.26
N GLY A 345 19.42 -11.27 -7.25
CA GLY A 345 18.05 -11.34 -7.77
C GLY A 345 17.82 -12.66 -8.50
N THR A 346 16.89 -13.48 -8.02
CA THR A 346 16.57 -14.81 -8.57
C THR A 346 15.17 -14.81 -9.20
N MET A 347 14.97 -15.59 -10.25
CA MET A 347 13.65 -15.82 -10.83
C MET A 347 13.33 -17.30 -10.89
N VAL A 348 12.14 -17.68 -10.41
CA VAL A 348 11.63 -19.05 -10.47
C VAL A 348 10.33 -19.03 -11.27
N VAL A 349 10.24 -19.89 -12.27
CA VAL A 349 9.08 -20.04 -13.14
C VAL A 349 8.56 -21.46 -12.99
N ILE A 350 7.32 -21.60 -12.57
CA ILE A 350 6.62 -22.88 -12.48
C ILE A 350 5.49 -22.84 -13.50
N THR A 351 5.43 -23.79 -14.42
CA THR A 351 4.41 -23.83 -15.48
C THR A 351 4.10 -25.25 -15.89
N GLU A 352 2.83 -25.56 -16.16
CA GLU A 352 2.40 -26.89 -16.65
C GLU A 352 3.08 -27.26 -17.97
N ASN A 353 3.55 -26.27 -18.74
CA ASN A 353 4.15 -26.46 -20.05
C ASN A 353 5.70 -26.41 -20.03
N ALA A 354 6.34 -26.64 -18.87
CA ALA A 354 7.78 -26.43 -18.71
C ALA A 354 8.64 -27.23 -19.69
N GLU A 355 8.25 -28.46 -20.04
CA GLU A 355 8.99 -29.29 -20.99
C GLU A 355 8.91 -28.75 -22.44
N ALA A 356 7.76 -28.22 -22.85
CA ALA A 356 7.64 -27.63 -24.19
C ALA A 356 8.34 -26.27 -24.24
N GLU A 357 8.26 -25.49 -23.15
CA GLU A 357 8.91 -24.20 -23.03
C GLU A 357 10.43 -24.32 -23.00
N SER A 358 10.99 -25.36 -22.37
CA SER A 358 12.44 -25.61 -22.39
C SER A 358 12.97 -25.89 -23.80
N LYS A 359 12.16 -26.55 -24.65
CA LYS A 359 12.47 -26.76 -26.07
C LYS A 359 12.32 -25.47 -26.87
N ARG A 360 11.25 -24.70 -26.64
CA ARG A 360 11.01 -23.42 -27.33
C ARG A 360 12.10 -22.39 -27.01
N LEU A 361 12.58 -22.37 -25.77
CA LEU A 361 13.59 -21.47 -25.25
C LEU A 361 14.99 -22.11 -25.19
N GLU A 362 15.25 -23.17 -25.96
CA GLU A 362 16.52 -23.94 -25.91
C GLU A 362 17.76 -23.06 -26.10
N ASN A 363 17.66 -22.02 -26.94
CA ASN A 363 18.75 -21.10 -27.27
C ASN A 363 18.82 -19.89 -26.32
N SER A 364 17.91 -19.82 -25.35
CA SER A 364 17.76 -18.70 -24.40
C SER A 364 17.97 -19.14 -22.96
N GLY A 365 18.79 -20.17 -22.73
CA GLY A 365 19.13 -20.67 -21.40
C GLY A 365 20.09 -21.84 -21.48
N ILE A 366 20.30 -22.53 -20.37
CA ILE A 366 21.11 -23.75 -20.30
C ILE A 366 20.15 -24.94 -20.25
N CYS A 367 20.14 -25.71 -21.33
CA CYS A 367 19.39 -26.96 -21.38
C CYS A 367 20.02 -27.99 -20.45
N ILE A 368 19.19 -28.60 -19.62
CA ILE A 368 19.59 -29.69 -18.72
C ILE A 368 18.71 -30.91 -19.01
N ASN A 369 19.17 -32.08 -18.62
CA ASN A 369 18.24 -33.20 -18.48
C ASN A 369 17.29 -32.88 -17.32
N PRO A 370 15.98 -33.15 -17.44
CA PRO A 370 15.04 -32.91 -16.36
C PRO A 370 15.47 -33.61 -15.07
N ILE A 371 15.54 -32.86 -13.97
CA ILE A 371 15.96 -33.37 -12.65
C ILE A 371 15.08 -32.82 -11.54
N GLU A 372 14.87 -33.63 -10.51
CA GLU A 372 14.41 -33.11 -9.21
C GLU A 372 15.53 -32.26 -8.60
N ILE A 373 15.16 -31.12 -8.02
CA ILE A 373 16.11 -30.22 -7.35
C ILE A 373 15.73 -30.07 -5.87
N ASP A 374 16.74 -30.01 -5.02
CA ASP A 374 16.62 -29.75 -3.60
C ASP A 374 17.17 -28.35 -3.24
N GLU A 375 17.29 -28.04 -1.95
CA GLU A 375 17.80 -26.75 -1.48
C GLU A 375 19.25 -26.49 -1.95
N ASP A 376 20.11 -27.50 -1.94
CA ASP A 376 21.53 -27.38 -2.30
C ASP A 376 21.70 -27.15 -3.80
N ILE A 377 20.98 -27.92 -4.64
CA ILE A 377 21.00 -27.73 -6.09
C ILE A 377 20.39 -26.36 -6.44
N THR A 378 19.27 -25.98 -5.81
CA THR A 378 18.63 -24.66 -6.02
C THR A 378 19.61 -23.53 -5.72
N ASN A 379 20.35 -23.61 -4.63
CA ASN A 379 21.36 -22.61 -4.27
C ASN A 379 22.45 -22.50 -5.35
N CYS A 380 22.94 -23.64 -5.85
CA CYS A 380 23.98 -23.68 -6.89
C CYS A 380 23.50 -23.08 -8.21
N ILE A 381 22.32 -23.48 -8.71
CA ILE A 381 21.84 -23.06 -10.03
C ILE A 381 21.24 -21.64 -10.05
N SER A 382 20.91 -21.07 -8.88
CA SER A 382 20.37 -19.71 -8.77
C SER A 382 21.44 -18.61 -8.76
N GLU A 383 22.73 -18.96 -8.76
CA GLU A 383 23.84 -18.01 -8.84
C GLU A 383 23.99 -17.33 -10.22
N ILE A 384 23.42 -17.93 -11.27
CA ILE A 384 23.48 -17.38 -12.62
C ILE A 384 22.28 -16.49 -12.94
N ASP A 385 22.47 -15.57 -13.90
CA ASP A 385 21.39 -14.74 -14.41
C ASP A 385 20.35 -15.55 -15.19
N GLY A 386 19.07 -15.18 -15.03
CA GLY A 386 17.93 -15.78 -15.73
C GLY A 386 16.96 -16.45 -14.76
N ALA A 387 16.08 -17.29 -15.29
CA ALA A 387 15.08 -18.02 -14.53
C ALA A 387 15.41 -19.50 -14.40
N ILE A 388 14.96 -20.11 -13.29
CA ILE A 388 14.85 -21.55 -13.12
C ILE A 388 13.46 -21.95 -13.63
N LEU A 389 13.40 -22.85 -14.61
CA LEU A 389 12.15 -23.32 -15.21
C LEU A 389 11.76 -24.70 -14.66
N LEU A 390 10.67 -24.75 -13.92
CA LEU A 390 10.13 -25.92 -13.23
C LEU A 390 8.75 -26.28 -13.79
N ASP A 391 8.42 -27.57 -13.75
CA ASP A 391 7.03 -28.02 -13.81
C ASP A 391 6.38 -28.06 -12.41
N PRO A 392 5.06 -28.25 -12.32
CA PRO A 392 4.37 -28.35 -11.03
C PRO A 392 4.76 -29.57 -10.18
N PHE A 393 5.47 -30.56 -10.73
CA PHE A 393 6.01 -31.67 -9.95
C PHE A 393 7.34 -31.31 -9.26
N GLY A 394 7.90 -30.14 -9.55
CA GLY A 394 9.19 -29.71 -9.03
C GLY A 394 10.38 -30.22 -9.85
N ILE A 395 10.14 -30.73 -11.06
CA ILE A 395 11.21 -31.11 -11.98
C ILE A 395 11.72 -29.87 -12.69
N CYS A 396 13.03 -29.63 -12.62
CA CYS A 396 13.70 -28.55 -13.32
C CYS A 396 14.02 -28.98 -14.74
N HIS A 397 13.52 -28.21 -15.73
CA HIS A 397 13.69 -28.49 -17.16
C HIS A 397 14.75 -27.63 -17.82
N GLN A 398 15.03 -26.43 -17.27
CA GLN A 398 16.02 -25.49 -17.83
C GLN A 398 16.46 -24.49 -16.76
N ILE A 399 17.70 -23.99 -16.82
CA ILE A 399 18.24 -22.99 -15.90
C ILE A 399 18.81 -21.79 -16.66
N GLY A 400 18.92 -20.64 -15.99
CA GLY A 400 19.43 -19.41 -16.60
C GLY A 400 18.57 -18.92 -17.78
N VAL A 401 17.26 -19.19 -17.73
CA VAL A 401 16.36 -18.92 -18.86
C VAL A 401 16.11 -17.41 -18.98
N ILE A 402 16.39 -16.86 -20.16
CA ILE A 402 16.03 -15.51 -20.58
C ILE A 402 14.62 -15.59 -21.15
N LEU A 403 13.65 -15.20 -20.34
CA LEU A 403 12.24 -15.23 -20.73
C LEU A 403 11.93 -14.19 -21.80
N ASP A 404 11.19 -14.60 -22.82
CA ASP A 404 10.67 -13.73 -23.88
C ASP A 404 9.22 -13.32 -23.63
N GLY A 405 8.66 -12.53 -24.55
CA GLY A 405 7.27 -12.10 -24.49
C GLY A 405 7.00 -10.83 -25.29
N ASN A 406 5.73 -10.55 -25.55
CA ASN A 406 5.33 -9.45 -26.41
C ASN A 406 5.67 -8.07 -25.81
N SER A 407 6.20 -7.17 -26.65
CA SER A 407 6.61 -5.82 -26.25
C SER A 407 5.45 -4.83 -26.06
N SER A 408 4.23 -5.19 -26.49
CA SER A 408 3.02 -4.35 -26.43
C SER A 408 2.42 -4.20 -25.03
N ILE A 409 3.09 -4.73 -24.00
CA ILE A 409 2.62 -4.75 -22.61
C ILE A 409 3.22 -3.56 -21.85
N GLU A 410 2.43 -2.96 -20.95
CA GLU A 410 2.85 -1.93 -19.99
C GLU A 410 3.97 -2.46 -19.08
N GLY A 411 5.21 -2.45 -19.59
CA GLY A 411 6.41 -2.59 -18.79
C GLY A 411 6.57 -1.36 -17.89
N ASP A 412 7.10 -1.57 -16.71
CA ASP A 412 7.40 -0.49 -15.78
C ASP A 412 8.90 -0.18 -15.87
N SER A 413 9.25 0.93 -16.51
CA SER A 413 10.64 1.39 -16.64
C SER A 413 11.30 1.71 -15.29
N SER A 414 10.53 1.87 -14.22
CA SER A 414 11.05 2.04 -12.86
C SER A 414 11.43 0.71 -12.19
N ARG A 415 11.05 -0.43 -12.78
CA ARG A 415 11.36 -1.79 -12.31
C ARG A 415 12.48 -2.42 -13.15
N GLY A 416 13.15 -3.41 -12.56
CA GLY A 416 14.29 -4.10 -13.18
C GLY A 416 13.92 -4.98 -14.38
N ALA A 417 14.95 -5.41 -15.13
CA ALA A 417 14.78 -6.26 -16.30
C ALA A 417 14.06 -7.58 -15.98
N ARG A 418 14.41 -8.23 -14.86
CA ARG A 418 13.76 -9.47 -14.37
C ARG A 418 12.25 -9.29 -14.18
N TYR A 419 11.84 -8.21 -13.50
CA TYR A 419 10.42 -7.91 -13.31
C TYR A 419 9.68 -7.79 -14.64
N ASN A 420 10.24 -7.02 -15.57
CA ASN A 420 9.62 -6.77 -16.85
C ASN A 420 9.61 -8.00 -17.78
N SER A 421 10.63 -8.85 -17.74
CA SER A 421 10.64 -10.10 -18.50
C SER A 421 9.62 -11.10 -17.96
N GLY A 422 9.57 -11.30 -16.63
CA GLY A 422 8.58 -12.14 -15.98
C GLY A 422 7.14 -11.69 -16.26
N LEU A 423 6.87 -10.38 -16.22
CA LEU A 423 5.54 -9.84 -16.54
C LEU A 423 5.12 -10.14 -18.00
N ARG A 424 6.02 -9.92 -18.96
CA ARG A 424 5.74 -10.19 -20.39
C ARG A 424 5.50 -11.67 -20.64
N TYR A 425 6.34 -12.50 -20.05
CA TYR A 425 6.25 -13.96 -20.17
C TYR A 425 4.98 -14.53 -19.55
N GLY A 426 4.65 -14.10 -18.32
CA GLY A 426 3.40 -14.52 -17.67
C GLY A 426 2.16 -14.12 -18.48
N GLN A 427 2.19 -12.97 -19.16
CA GLN A 427 1.08 -12.59 -20.02
C GLN A 427 1.00 -13.41 -21.31
N PHE A 428 2.15 -13.82 -21.87
CA PHE A 428 2.18 -14.80 -22.94
C PHE A 428 1.52 -16.12 -22.50
N LEU A 429 1.95 -16.70 -21.38
CA LEU A 429 1.36 -17.94 -20.84
C LEU A 429 -0.14 -17.80 -20.54
N LYS A 430 -0.55 -16.66 -20.01
CA LYS A 430 -1.97 -16.36 -19.76
C LYS A 430 -2.79 -16.35 -21.06
N ASN A 431 -2.27 -15.80 -22.15
CA ASN A 431 -2.96 -15.77 -23.44
C ASN A 431 -3.08 -17.16 -24.05
N GLU A 432 -2.09 -18.02 -23.82
CA GLU A 432 -2.12 -19.44 -24.19
C GLU A 432 -2.97 -20.29 -23.22
N ASN A 433 -3.61 -19.66 -22.22
CA ASN A 433 -4.45 -20.30 -21.22
C ASN A 433 -3.73 -21.43 -20.44
N VAL A 434 -2.45 -21.20 -20.15
CA VAL A 434 -1.59 -22.11 -19.38
C VAL A 434 -1.52 -21.64 -17.92
N ASN A 435 -1.60 -22.56 -16.96
CA ASN A 435 -1.39 -22.24 -15.56
C ASN A 435 0.10 -22.06 -15.25
N PHE A 436 0.42 -21.03 -14.47
CA PHE A 436 1.80 -20.71 -14.12
C PHE A 436 1.91 -19.92 -12.82
N ILE A 437 3.10 -19.98 -12.23
CA ILE A 437 3.54 -19.07 -11.17
C ILE A 437 4.94 -18.58 -11.52
N ILE A 438 5.11 -17.26 -11.61
CA ILE A 438 6.42 -16.63 -11.79
C ILE A 438 6.74 -15.87 -10.50
N ILE A 439 7.89 -16.18 -9.92
CA ILE A 439 8.37 -15.63 -8.67
C ILE A 439 9.65 -14.88 -8.96
N ILE A 440 9.65 -13.59 -8.66
CA ILE A 440 10.75 -12.69 -8.94
C ILE A 440 11.26 -12.18 -7.61
N ILE A 441 12.48 -12.58 -7.26
CA ILE A 441 13.15 -12.20 -6.05
C ILE A 441 14.16 -11.13 -6.43
N SER A 442 14.02 -9.95 -5.85
CA SER A 442 14.95 -8.84 -6.04
C SER A 442 16.16 -8.94 -5.10
N GLU A 443 17.26 -8.28 -5.46
CA GLU A 443 18.45 -8.13 -4.60
C GLU A 443 18.13 -7.42 -3.27
N ASP A 444 17.07 -6.61 -3.24
CA ASP A 444 16.57 -5.94 -2.04
C ASP A 444 15.65 -6.85 -1.18
N ASN A 445 15.58 -8.16 -1.46
CA ASN A 445 14.71 -9.16 -0.82
C ASN A 445 13.18 -8.94 -0.97
N TYR A 446 12.74 -8.10 -1.92
CA TYR A 446 11.34 -8.12 -2.35
C TYR A 446 11.06 -9.35 -3.21
N THR A 447 9.91 -10.00 -2.98
CA THR A 447 9.38 -11.06 -3.84
C THR A 447 8.17 -10.52 -4.58
N ASP A 448 8.10 -10.67 -5.89
CA ASP A 448 6.88 -10.45 -6.67
C ASP A 448 6.38 -11.81 -7.19
N ILE A 449 5.09 -12.11 -7.02
CA ILE A 449 4.48 -13.33 -7.56
C ILE A 449 3.43 -12.98 -8.62
N PHE A 450 3.55 -13.60 -9.79
CA PHE A 450 2.61 -13.48 -10.91
C PHE A 450 1.90 -14.80 -11.18
N THR A 451 0.59 -14.74 -11.36
CA THR A 451 -0.26 -15.90 -11.68
C THR A 451 -1.27 -15.53 -12.78
N PRO A 452 -1.99 -16.50 -13.38
CA PRO A 452 -3.06 -16.21 -14.33
C PRO A 452 -4.17 -15.31 -13.75
N TYR A 453 -4.40 -15.37 -12.44
CA TYR A 453 -5.56 -14.78 -11.78
C TYR A 453 -5.31 -13.39 -11.20
N ASN A 454 -4.07 -13.02 -10.86
CA ASN A 454 -3.76 -11.74 -10.19
C ASN A 454 -2.43 -11.11 -10.63
N LYS A 455 -2.34 -9.77 -10.58
CA LYS A 455 -1.10 -9.00 -10.71
C LYS A 455 -0.53 -8.73 -9.30
N VAL A 456 0.63 -9.35 -9.02
CA VAL A 456 1.62 -8.99 -7.98
C VAL A 456 1.11 -9.02 -6.54
N PHE A 457 1.43 -10.10 -5.82
CA PHE A 457 1.45 -10.15 -4.34
C PHE A 457 2.89 -10.26 -3.86
N GLN A 458 3.22 -9.58 -2.75
CA GLN A 458 4.51 -9.71 -2.05
C GLN A 458 4.56 -10.92 -1.13
#